data_AF-A0A125RDB7-F1
#
_entry.id   AF-A0A125RDB7-F1
#
_cell.length_a   1.000
_cell.length_b   1.000
_cell.length_c   1.000
_cell.angle_alpha   90.00
_cell.angle_beta   90.00
_cell.angle_gamma   90.00
#
_symmetry.space_group_name_H-M   'P 1'
#
loop_
_entity.id
_entity.type
_entity.pdbx_description
1 polymer ?
#
loop_
_entity_poly.entity_id
_entity_poly.type
_entity_poly.pdbx_seq_one_letter_code
_entity_poly.pdbx_strand_id
1 'polypeptide(L)'
;MRQYDEIQNVNIFSLMLFILSITVVSAADLNDTDVDGQLIVNEGNYLEINENLSSQNHDNNELWGSDPGPGTFDDLQREINAAPKGFTLDLYRDYNGHYGSRIQLNKDLTIDGHGHKLNGLNEGGCSAFYSSS
;
A
#
# COMPACT_ATOMS: atom_id res chain seq x y z
N MET A 1 16.75 53.82 -29.04
CA MET A 1 17.45 52.53 -29.16
C MET A 1 17.41 51.74 -27.85
N ARG A 2 17.86 52.30 -26.71
CA ARG A 2 17.85 51.60 -25.39
C ARG A 2 16.50 51.02 -24.92
N GLN A 3 15.38 51.68 -25.20
CA GLN A 3 14.05 51.19 -24.78
C GLN A 3 13.63 49.90 -25.54
N TYR A 4 14.11 49.73 -26.78
CA TYR A 4 13.84 48.51 -27.54
C TYR A 4 14.68 47.34 -27.02
N ASP A 5 15.93 47.58 -26.61
CA ASP A 5 16.81 46.55 -26.06
C ASP A 5 16.25 45.96 -24.75
N GLU A 6 15.68 46.81 -23.89
CA GLU A 6 15.11 46.40 -22.61
C GLU A 6 13.84 45.56 -22.77
N ILE A 7 12.96 45.94 -23.70
CA ILE A 7 11.73 45.18 -24.02
C ILE A 7 12.07 43.81 -24.64
N GLN A 8 13.08 43.75 -25.50
CA GLN A 8 13.52 42.48 -26.10
C GLN A 8 14.09 41.54 -25.03
N ASN A 9 14.89 42.05 -24.10
CA ASN A 9 15.47 41.24 -23.03
C ASN A 9 14.41 40.65 -22.09
N VAL A 10 13.36 41.41 -21.76
CA VAL A 10 12.24 40.92 -20.93
C VAL A 10 11.46 39.80 -21.65
N ASN A 11 11.21 39.96 -22.95
CA ASN A 11 10.50 38.95 -23.74
C ASN A 11 11.30 37.66 -23.87
N ILE A 12 12.62 37.76 -24.08
CA ILE A 12 13.51 36.60 -24.17
C ILE A 12 13.57 35.84 -22.84
N PHE A 13 13.65 36.55 -21.72
CA PHE A 13 13.66 35.94 -20.38
C PHE A 13 12.36 35.20 -20.07
N SER A 14 11.21 35.81 -20.39
CA SER A 14 9.89 35.18 -20.21
C SER A 14 9.73 33.91 -21.07
N LEU A 15 10.27 33.91 -22.29
CA LEU A 15 10.20 32.75 -23.19
C LEU A 15 11.08 31.59 -22.70
N MET A 16 12.28 31.88 -22.19
CA MET A 16 13.15 30.83 -21.62
C MET A 16 12.54 30.16 -20.39
N LEU A 17 11.86 30.92 -19.53
CA LEU A 17 11.21 30.37 -18.34
C LEU A 17 10.05 29.42 -18.68
N PHE A 18 9.33 29.71 -19.77
CA PHE A 18 8.24 28.86 -20.25
C PHE A 18 8.76 27.47 -20.70
N ILE A 19 9.90 27.42 -21.40
CA ILE A 19 10.45 26.19 -21.96
C ILE A 19 11.04 25.28 -20.87
N LEU A 20 11.58 25.85 -19.78
CA LEU A 20 12.14 25.08 -18.66
C LEU A 20 11.10 24.38 -17.78
N SER A 21 9.82 24.73 -17.92
CA SER A 21 8.75 24.13 -17.11
C SER A 21 8.26 22.77 -17.62
N ILE A 22 8.70 22.35 -18.81
CA ILE A 22 8.26 21.11 -19.44
C ILE A 22 9.27 19.99 -19.13
N THR A 23 9.17 19.39 -17.95
CA THR A 23 9.84 18.11 -17.65
C THR A 23 8.86 16.96 -17.88
N VAL A 24 9.20 16.03 -18.77
CA VAL A 24 8.42 14.81 -19.01
C VAL A 24 8.96 13.68 -18.13
N VAL A 25 8.07 12.95 -17.45
CA VAL A 25 8.40 11.73 -16.70
C VAL A 25 7.91 10.54 -17.53
N SER A 26 8.79 9.60 -17.88
CA SER A 26 8.39 8.32 -18.48
C SER A 26 8.50 7.20 -17.45
N ALA A 27 7.41 6.46 -17.23
CA ALA A 27 7.46 5.15 -16.57
C ALA A 27 7.63 4.08 -17.65
N ALA A 28 8.63 3.21 -17.50
CA ALA A 28 8.75 2.00 -18.31
C ALA A 28 8.07 0.85 -17.54
N ASP A 29 7.13 0.18 -18.20
CA ASP A 29 6.44 -1.02 -17.72
C ASP A 29 7.31 -2.26 -18.03
N LEU A 30 7.65 -3.04 -17.00
CA LEU A 30 8.37 -4.31 -17.13
C LEU A 30 7.40 -5.45 -16.77
N ASN A 31 6.55 -5.83 -17.72
CA ASN A 31 5.72 -7.01 -17.58
C ASN A 31 6.55 -8.26 -17.93
N ASP A 32 7.36 -8.73 -16.98
CA ASP A 32 8.06 -10.01 -17.09
C ASP A 32 7.15 -11.11 -16.50
N THR A 33 6.61 -11.95 -17.37
CA THR A 33 5.88 -13.16 -16.97
C THR A 33 6.61 -14.32 -17.58
N ASP A 34 7.50 -14.96 -16.82
CA ASP A 34 8.12 -16.20 -17.23
C ASP A 34 7.29 -17.40 -16.71
N VAL A 35 7.09 -18.36 -17.59
CA VAL A 35 6.23 -19.53 -17.43
C VAL A 35 7.12 -20.76 -17.41
N ASP A 36 7.10 -21.54 -16.33
CA ASP A 36 7.38 -22.99 -16.36
C ASP A 36 6.87 -23.57 -15.02
N GLY A 37 5.96 -24.54 -14.94
CA GLY A 37 5.85 -25.74 -15.74
C GLY A 37 6.13 -26.94 -14.83
N GLN A 38 5.08 -27.72 -14.56
CA GLN A 38 5.07 -29.11 -14.07
C GLN A 38 4.74 -29.39 -12.59
N LEU A 39 3.44 -29.62 -12.35
CA LEU A 39 2.86 -30.26 -11.18
C LEU A 39 3.09 -31.79 -11.25
N ILE A 40 3.80 -32.35 -10.27
CA ILE A 40 3.80 -33.80 -10.00
C ILE A 40 3.00 -34.00 -8.70
N VAL A 41 1.73 -34.41 -8.82
CA VAL A 41 0.92 -34.84 -7.67
C VAL A 41 1.27 -36.29 -7.38
N ASN A 42 1.76 -36.58 -6.16
CA ASN A 42 1.84 -37.94 -5.66
C ASN A 42 0.74 -38.11 -4.61
N GLU A 43 -0.20 -39.00 -4.91
CA GLU A 43 -1.42 -39.23 -4.14
C GLU A 43 -1.14 -39.94 -2.81
N GLY A 44 -1.82 -39.50 -1.75
CA GLY A 44 -2.13 -40.35 -0.59
C GLY A 44 -1.85 -39.72 0.76
N ASN A 45 -2.87 -39.09 1.37
CA ASN A 45 -3.40 -39.53 2.66
C ASN A 45 -4.60 -38.68 3.11
N TYR A 46 -5.68 -39.38 3.44
CA TYR A 46 -6.99 -38.85 3.84
C TYR A 46 -6.99 -38.30 5.27
N LEU A 47 -7.81 -37.28 5.53
CA LEU A 47 -8.22 -36.87 6.88
C LEU A 47 -9.76 -36.84 6.94
N GLU A 48 -10.31 -37.70 7.80
CA GLU A 48 -11.72 -37.75 8.17
C GLU A 48 -12.13 -36.46 8.89
N ILE A 49 -13.19 -35.80 8.43
CA ILE A 49 -13.74 -34.60 9.05
C ILE A 49 -14.76 -35.05 10.10
N ASN A 50 -14.41 -34.92 11.38
CA ASN A 50 -15.36 -35.00 12.50
C ASN A 50 -15.89 -33.58 12.78
N GLU A 51 -17.17 -33.39 12.50
CA GLU A 51 -17.85 -32.09 12.53
C GLU A 51 -18.28 -31.74 13.95
N ASN A 52 -17.34 -31.32 14.79
CA ASN A 52 -17.59 -30.45 15.95
C ASN A 52 -16.27 -29.99 16.59
N LEU A 53 -15.67 -28.95 16.04
CA LEU A 53 -14.77 -28.09 16.80
C LEU A 53 -14.73 -26.70 16.17
N SER A 54 -15.26 -25.71 16.90
CA SER A 54 -14.94 -24.31 16.70
C SER A 54 -13.43 -24.14 16.90
N SER A 55 -12.67 -24.05 15.80
CA SER A 55 -11.24 -23.77 15.85
C SER A 55 -10.95 -22.63 14.91
N GLN A 56 -10.46 -21.54 15.48
CA GLN A 56 -9.55 -20.64 14.80
C GLN A 56 -8.42 -21.49 14.19
N ASN A 57 -8.51 -21.80 12.89
CA ASN A 57 -7.38 -22.34 12.18
C ASN A 57 -6.58 -21.19 11.60
N HIS A 58 -5.58 -20.81 12.40
CA HIS A 58 -4.36 -20.17 11.94
C HIS A 58 -3.61 -21.22 11.09
N ASP A 59 -4.05 -21.39 9.84
CA ASP A 59 -3.36 -22.22 8.87
C ASP A 59 -2.09 -21.47 8.46
N ASN A 60 -1.01 -21.70 9.21
CA ASN A 60 0.33 -21.22 8.90
C ASN A 60 0.94 -22.01 7.74
N ASN A 61 0.20 -22.19 6.65
CA ASN A 61 0.76 -22.65 5.39
C ASN A 61 0.80 -21.43 4.46
N GLU A 62 1.79 -20.59 4.73
CA GLU A 62 2.14 -19.47 3.85
C GLU A 62 2.42 -20.04 2.46
N LEU A 63 1.44 -19.91 1.57
CA LEU A 63 1.65 -19.89 0.14
C LEU A 63 2.43 -18.61 -0.15
N TRP A 64 3.77 -18.68 -0.11
CA TRP A 64 4.69 -17.62 -0.56
C TRP A 64 4.57 -17.43 -2.09
N GLY A 65 3.41 -17.02 -2.56
CA GLY A 65 3.12 -16.86 -3.99
C GLY A 65 1.69 -16.44 -4.33
N SER A 66 0.75 -16.54 -3.39
CA SER A 66 -0.54 -15.84 -3.52
C SER A 66 -0.39 -14.48 -2.87
N ASP A 67 -0.54 -13.40 -3.67
CA ASP A 67 -0.79 -12.06 -3.15
C ASP A 67 -1.83 -12.21 -2.01
N PRO A 68 -1.50 -11.87 -0.75
CA PRO A 68 -2.32 -12.18 0.42
C PRO A 68 -3.70 -11.50 0.40
N GLY A 69 -4.03 -10.80 -0.68
CA GLY A 69 -5.24 -10.02 -0.81
C GLY A 69 -5.17 -8.80 0.10
N PRO A 70 -6.17 -7.91 0.00
CA PRO A 70 -6.24 -6.78 0.92
C PRO A 70 -6.44 -7.27 2.35
N GLY A 71 -5.63 -6.76 3.27
CA GLY A 71 -5.85 -6.94 4.71
C GLY A 71 -6.99 -6.06 5.22
N THR A 72 -7.29 -6.16 6.51
CA THR A 72 -8.29 -5.32 7.19
C THR A 72 -7.62 -4.27 8.09
N PHE A 73 -8.34 -3.20 8.43
CA PHE A 73 -7.87 -2.23 9.44
C PHE A 73 -7.55 -2.89 10.79
N ASP A 74 -8.23 -3.98 11.16
CA ASP A 74 -7.91 -4.74 12.37
C ASP A 74 -6.56 -5.46 12.26
N ASP A 75 -6.22 -5.99 11.08
CA ASP A 75 -4.91 -6.60 10.82
C ASP A 75 -3.80 -5.55 10.96
N LEU A 76 -3.98 -4.37 10.36
CA LEU A 76 -3.04 -3.26 10.50
C LEU A 76 -2.93 -2.78 11.95
N GLN A 77 -4.04 -2.73 12.69
CA GLN A 77 -4.02 -2.37 14.11
C GLN A 77 -3.20 -3.37 14.94
N ARG A 78 -3.28 -4.68 14.64
CA ARG A 78 -2.44 -5.70 15.30
C ARG A 78 -0.96 -5.47 15.00
N GLU A 79 -0.61 -5.17 13.74
CA GLU A 79 0.76 -4.87 13.32
C GLU A 79 1.31 -3.61 14.01
N ILE A 80 0.51 -2.54 14.06
CA ILE A 80 0.82 -1.31 14.81
C ILE A 80 1.04 -1.63 16.29
N ASN A 81 0.17 -2.42 16.91
CA ASN A 81 0.28 -2.77 18.33
C ASN A 81 1.54 -3.58 18.63
N ALA A 82 1.95 -4.47 17.73
CA ALA A 82 3.17 -5.27 17.85
C ALA A 82 4.45 -4.46 17.60
N ALA A 83 4.42 -3.43 16.77
CA ALA A 83 5.60 -2.65 16.40
C ALA A 83 6.24 -1.92 17.62
N PRO A 84 7.57 -1.91 17.78
CA PRO A 84 8.23 -1.13 18.82
C PRO A 84 7.99 0.38 18.68
N LYS A 85 8.12 1.13 19.78
CA LYS A 85 8.09 2.60 19.74
C LYS A 85 9.25 3.13 18.88
N GLY A 86 8.95 4.08 17.99
CA GLY A 86 9.90 4.70 17.05
C GLY A 86 10.18 3.86 15.80
N PHE A 87 9.51 2.72 15.62
CA PHE A 87 9.70 1.86 14.46
C PHE A 87 9.04 2.43 13.20
N THR A 88 9.54 2.04 12.03
CA THR A 88 8.89 2.29 10.73
C THR A 88 8.21 1.01 10.28
N LEU A 89 6.88 1.00 10.28
CA LEU A 89 6.07 -0.11 9.80
C LEU A 89 5.90 0.04 8.27
N ASP A 90 6.54 -0.85 7.52
CA ASP A 90 6.40 -0.94 6.07
C ASP A 90 5.11 -1.68 5.71
N LEU A 91 4.23 -1.05 4.94
CA LEU A 91 3.07 -1.74 4.38
C LEU A 91 3.52 -2.63 3.22
N TYR A 92 2.99 -3.86 3.20
CA TYR A 92 3.27 -4.85 2.14
C TYR A 92 2.00 -5.29 1.38
N ARG A 93 0.85 -4.69 1.72
CA ARG A 93 -0.45 -4.91 1.08
C ARG A 93 -1.38 -3.72 1.32
N ASP A 94 -2.47 -3.66 0.55
CA ASP A 94 -3.58 -2.75 0.82
C ASP A 94 -4.35 -3.19 2.07
N TYR A 95 -5.00 -2.23 2.75
CA TYR A 95 -5.85 -2.50 3.91
C TYR A 95 -7.20 -1.83 3.74
N ASN A 96 -8.28 -2.60 3.91
CA ASN A 96 -9.65 -2.15 3.82
C ASN A 96 -10.28 -2.03 5.21
N GLY A 97 -10.90 -0.89 5.47
CA GLY A 97 -11.76 -0.68 6.63
C GLY A 97 -13.20 -1.07 6.34
N HIS A 98 -13.92 -1.47 7.38
CA HIS A 98 -15.38 -1.63 7.38
C HIS A 98 -16.05 -0.62 8.33
N TYR A 99 -17.38 -0.61 8.38
CA TYR A 99 -18.18 0.22 9.25
C TYR A 99 -17.67 0.16 10.70
N GLY A 100 -17.32 1.32 11.25
CA GLY A 100 -16.82 1.45 12.63
C GLY A 100 -15.37 1.04 12.86
N SER A 101 -14.65 0.55 11.85
CA SER A 101 -13.21 0.24 11.95
C SER A 101 -12.38 1.51 12.06
N ARG A 102 -11.32 1.45 12.87
CA ARG A 102 -10.46 2.60 13.17
C ARG A 102 -9.03 2.15 13.44
N ILE A 103 -8.08 2.96 12.98
CA ILE A 103 -6.66 2.76 13.30
C ILE A 103 -6.23 3.82 14.32
N GLN A 104 -5.66 3.36 15.43
CA GLN A 104 -5.18 4.15 16.55
C GLN A 104 -3.65 4.10 16.65
N LEU A 105 -3.03 5.27 16.69
CA LEU A 105 -1.60 5.44 16.95
C LEU A 105 -1.40 5.98 18.37
N ASN A 106 -1.11 5.06 19.31
CA ASN A 106 -0.87 5.40 20.73
C ASN A 106 0.62 5.52 21.10
N LYS A 107 1.50 5.50 20.11
CA LYS A 107 2.95 5.55 20.27
C LYS A 107 3.60 6.17 19.05
N ASP A 108 4.79 6.72 19.24
CA ASP A 108 5.62 7.20 18.14
C ASP A 108 5.88 6.02 17.18
N LEU A 109 5.46 6.17 15.94
CA LEU A 109 5.56 5.16 14.88
C LEU A 109 5.50 5.89 13.54
N THR A 110 6.27 5.42 12.57
CA THR A 110 6.13 5.81 11.17
C THR A 110 5.47 4.67 10.41
N ILE A 111 4.51 4.98 9.53
CA ILE A 111 3.98 4.00 8.57
C ILE A 111 4.51 4.41 7.20
N ASP A 112 5.31 3.54 6.58
CA ASP A 112 5.72 3.71 5.19
C ASP A 112 4.76 2.95 4.28
N GLY A 113 4.09 3.68 3.40
CA GLY A 113 3.02 3.12 2.58
C GLY A 113 3.52 2.22 1.46
N HIS A 114 4.75 2.38 0.96
CA HIS A 114 5.28 1.64 -0.21
C HIS A 114 4.32 1.56 -1.42
N GLY A 115 3.44 2.56 -1.58
CA GLY A 115 2.43 2.60 -2.64
C GLY A 115 1.10 1.90 -2.34
N HIS A 116 0.97 1.26 -1.17
CA HIS A 116 -0.26 0.60 -0.72
C HIS A 116 -1.29 1.57 -0.16
N LYS A 117 -2.56 1.14 -0.19
CA LYS A 117 -3.72 1.96 0.17
C LYS A 117 -4.32 1.56 1.51
N LEU A 118 -4.69 2.58 2.29
CA LEU A 118 -5.61 2.45 3.42
C LEU A 118 -6.99 2.95 2.96
N ASN A 119 -7.93 2.03 2.77
CA ASN A 119 -9.20 2.33 2.12
C ASN A 119 -10.36 2.14 3.09
N GLY A 120 -11.07 3.22 3.43
CA GLY A 120 -12.26 3.15 4.27
C GLY A 120 -13.54 2.72 3.55
N LEU A 121 -13.44 2.34 2.27
CA LEU A 121 -14.53 1.84 1.39
C LEU A 121 -15.79 2.71 1.33
N ASN A 122 -15.70 3.98 1.72
CA ASN A 122 -16.85 4.88 1.91
C ASN A 122 -17.90 4.35 2.90
N GLU A 123 -17.53 3.41 3.78
CA GLU A 123 -18.42 2.94 4.83
C GLU A 123 -18.47 3.98 5.96
N GLY A 124 -19.69 4.35 6.37
CA GLY A 124 -19.90 5.35 7.41
C GLY A 124 -19.12 5.01 8.69
N GLY A 125 -18.44 6.00 9.28
CA GLY A 125 -17.73 5.80 10.55
C GLY A 125 -16.41 5.03 10.46
N CYS A 126 -15.90 4.76 9.26
CA CYS A 126 -14.52 4.32 9.07
C CYS A 126 -13.56 5.52 9.06
N SER A 127 -12.54 5.49 9.94
CA SER A 127 -11.50 6.51 10.00
C SER A 127 -10.12 5.86 9.94
N ALA A 128 -9.36 6.17 8.88
CA ALA A 128 -8.01 5.64 8.68
C ALA A 128 -7.02 6.10 9.75
N PHE A 129 -7.24 7.25 10.39
CA PHE A 129 -6.52 7.64 11.60
C PHE A 129 -7.48 8.38 12.51
N TYR A 130 -7.49 8.03 13.79
CA TYR A 130 -8.17 8.82 14.80
C TYR A 130 -7.24 9.10 15.99
N SER A 131 -7.39 10.29 16.55
CA SER A 131 -6.80 10.65 17.83
C SER A 131 -7.93 10.82 18.83
N SER A 132 -7.90 10.05 19.91
CA SER A 132 -8.67 10.37 21.12
C SER A 132 -7.84 11.37 21.91
N SER A 133 -8.20 12.66 21.81
CA SER A 133 -7.68 13.70 22.70
C SER A 133 -8.05 13.42 24.16
#